data_AF-Q22CY7-F1
#
_entry.id   AF-Q22CY7-F1
#
_cell.length_a   1.000
_cell.length_b   1.000
_cell.length_c   1.000
_cell.angle_alpha   90.00
_cell.angle_beta   90.00
_cell.angle_gamma   90.00
#
_symmetry.space_group_name_H-M   'P 1'
#
loop_
_entity.id
_entity.type
_entity.pdbx_description
1 polymer ?
#
loop_
_entity_poly.entity_id
_entity_poly.type
_entity_poly.pdbx_seq_one_letter_code
_entity_poly.pdbx_strand_id
1 'polypeptide(L)'
;MIQGDSSSALIPSCHICMIELSHQRQFVKVCQDQNEICDDCLDSWISSQLSLKSTNSQREFIFMKCPFSTCKKLFDLESFLSKVDINKLPKTSNELFKNYCRETNSITNCPNAFCKNIGFINSEQTCRQNLQCDVCLYTWKLPSQKHLIEQIFNCISIFQSQNSQPGSQDKGEQVRKIVIDKYEELKTLIYKLIFSKSCTKCGISISRNGGCKQMRCEKCYHHFCWDCGQTINFRHQSVKCSVLQTIKISLLLSPVFAIYYKLGFFSFLKGISFTSILSQPNTVNLGCKLPQKMLGLIGLFIRIFFYHSPIKIIHQILLNIHKNFPNLMQNNILFAQLFQQKISKLKEEEEQGSNLYQRQKYIQILKWVLLLLGNGILLKQFGKGKEVLGILGIESLLSIFLITNHIV
;
A
#
# COMPACT_ATOMS: atom_id res chain seq x y z
N MET A 1 66.75 52.50 -20.72
CA MET A 1 65.58 51.78 -21.26
C MET A 1 65.27 50.62 -20.33
N ILE A 2 64.29 50.80 -19.45
CA ILE A 2 63.77 49.74 -18.57
C ILE A 2 62.53 49.22 -19.29
N GLN A 3 62.63 48.05 -19.91
CA GLN A 3 61.47 47.33 -20.45
C GLN A 3 60.76 46.70 -19.25
N GLY A 4 59.64 47.32 -18.83
CA GLY A 4 58.73 46.74 -17.85
C GLY A 4 57.79 45.78 -18.55
N ASP A 5 57.98 44.48 -18.35
CA ASP A 5 57.04 43.44 -18.74
C ASP A 5 55.79 43.54 -17.86
N SER A 6 54.84 44.36 -18.28
CA SER A 6 53.48 44.38 -17.77
C SER A 6 52.74 43.11 -18.23
N SER A 7 53.10 41.98 -17.62
CA SER A 7 52.33 40.75 -17.70
C SER A 7 51.05 40.94 -16.87
N SER A 8 50.02 41.48 -17.52
CA SER A 8 48.67 41.60 -16.96
C SER A 8 48.17 40.21 -16.58
N ALA A 9 48.29 39.86 -15.29
CA ALA A 9 47.74 38.63 -14.75
C ALA A 9 46.24 38.59 -15.09
N LEU A 10 45.85 37.63 -15.92
CA LEU A 10 44.46 37.39 -16.25
C LEU A 10 43.69 37.18 -14.95
N ILE A 11 42.73 38.06 -14.69
CA ILE A 11 41.85 37.94 -13.53
C ILE A 11 40.99 36.70 -13.75
N PRO A 12 41.02 35.71 -12.83
CA PRO A 12 40.20 34.53 -12.96
C PRO A 12 38.72 34.91 -12.92
N SER A 13 37.95 34.44 -13.91
CA SER A 13 36.51 34.65 -14.01
C SER A 13 35.78 33.31 -13.89
N CYS A 14 34.58 33.35 -13.30
CA CYS A 14 33.76 32.15 -13.18
C CYS A 14 33.21 31.75 -14.56
N HIS A 15 33.45 30.51 -14.98
CA HIS A 15 33.00 30.02 -16.29
C HIS A 15 31.48 29.91 -16.46
N ILE A 16 30.69 29.99 -15.38
CA ILE A 16 29.23 29.88 -15.43
C ILE A 16 28.56 31.26 -15.47
N CYS A 17 28.88 32.14 -14.51
CA CYS A 17 28.27 33.47 -14.46
C CYS A 17 29.09 34.55 -15.18
N MET A 18 30.30 34.24 -15.63
CA MET A 18 31.25 35.17 -16.28
C MET A 18 31.61 36.38 -15.42
N ILE A 19 31.37 36.32 -14.10
CA ILE A 19 31.73 37.39 -13.16
C ILE A 19 33.21 37.25 -12.81
N GLU A 20 33.95 38.34 -13.00
CA GLU A 20 35.30 38.51 -12.46
C GLU A 20 35.21 38.65 -10.94
N LEU A 21 35.85 37.74 -10.23
CA LEU A 21 35.76 37.72 -8.78
C LEU A 21 36.86 38.57 -8.17
N SER A 22 36.46 39.51 -7.30
CA SER A 22 37.38 40.16 -6.39
C SER A 22 37.97 39.14 -5.42
N HIS A 23 39.17 39.43 -4.89
CA HIS A 23 40.04 38.56 -4.08
C HIS A 23 39.41 37.78 -2.89
N GLN A 24 38.14 37.98 -2.56
CA GLN A 24 37.47 37.33 -1.42
C GLN A 24 36.68 36.06 -1.77
N ARG A 25 36.40 35.76 -3.05
CA ARG A 25 35.71 34.52 -3.42
C ARG A 25 36.70 33.43 -3.79
N GLN A 26 36.48 32.23 -3.26
CA GLN A 26 37.30 31.06 -3.59
C GLN A 26 36.73 30.39 -4.84
N PHE A 27 37.63 29.90 -5.69
CA PHE A 27 37.28 29.03 -6.79
C PHE A 27 37.38 27.58 -6.33
N VAL A 28 36.35 26.80 -6.63
CA VAL A 28 36.35 25.36 -6.36
C VAL A 28 36.63 24.64 -7.67
N LYS A 29 37.65 23.78 -7.69
CA LYS A 29 37.90 22.89 -8.82
C LYS A 29 36.99 21.67 -8.70
N VAL A 30 35.95 21.62 -9.54
CA VAL A 30 34.98 20.52 -9.54
C VAL A 30 35.51 19.30 -10.27
N CYS A 31 36.31 19.50 -11.32
CA CYS A 31 36.97 18.44 -12.07
C CYS A 31 38.45 18.77 -12.32
N GLN A 32 39.21 17.78 -12.83
CA GLN A 32 40.63 17.92 -13.15
C GLN A 32 40.90 18.87 -14.33
N ASP A 33 39.89 19.05 -15.18
CA ASP A 33 39.92 20.03 -16.26
C ASP A 33 39.79 21.40 -15.57
N GLN A 34 40.73 22.33 -15.80
CA GLN A 34 40.98 23.57 -15.03
C GLN A 34 39.83 24.60 -14.95
N ASN A 35 38.59 24.16 -15.07
CA ASN A 35 37.41 24.98 -15.01
C ASN A 35 37.09 25.34 -13.55
N GLU A 36 37.20 26.63 -13.27
CA GLU A 36 36.93 27.21 -11.97
C GLU A 36 35.50 27.76 -11.92
N ILE A 37 34.78 27.38 -10.86
CA ILE A 37 33.41 27.83 -10.58
C ILE A 37 33.42 28.61 -9.26
N CYS A 38 32.64 29.68 -9.17
CA CYS A 38 32.45 30.40 -7.91
C CYS A 38 31.50 29.64 -7.00
N ASP A 39 31.64 29.86 -5.69
CA ASP A 39 30.81 29.20 -4.66
C ASP A 39 29.30 29.40 -4.91
N ASP A 40 28.84 30.58 -5.34
CA ASP A 40 27.42 30.85 -5.59
C ASP A 40 26.82 30.03 -6.75
N CYS A 41 27.59 29.88 -7.84
CA CYS A 41 27.20 29.09 -8.99
C CYS A 41 27.21 27.60 -8.64
N LEU A 42 28.22 27.16 -7.89
CA LEU A 42 28.30 25.80 -7.38
C LEU A 42 27.11 25.48 -6.47
N ASP A 43 26.81 26.34 -5.51
CA ASP A 43 25.70 26.19 -4.56
C ASP A 43 24.35 26.12 -5.27
N SER A 44 24.11 27.04 -6.21
CA SER A 44 22.88 27.09 -7.00
C SER A 44 22.73 25.85 -7.89
N TRP A 45 23.83 25.36 -8.45
CA TRP A 45 23.82 24.17 -9.28
C TRP A 45 23.56 22.90 -8.45
N ILE A 46 24.29 22.67 -7.34
CA ILE A 46 24.09 21.48 -6.49
C ILE A 46 22.67 21.46 -5.92
N SER A 47 22.19 22.58 -5.36
CA SER A 47 20.82 22.68 -4.83
C SER A 47 19.77 22.38 -5.90
N SER A 48 19.97 22.83 -7.15
CA SER A 48 19.06 22.46 -8.25
C SER A 48 19.04 20.95 -8.50
N GLN A 49 20.20 20.28 -8.49
CA GLN A 49 20.28 18.82 -8.69
C GLN A 49 19.63 18.04 -7.55
N LEU A 50 19.80 18.51 -6.30
CA LEU A 50 19.17 17.91 -5.13
C LEU A 50 17.64 18.04 -5.16
N SER A 51 17.12 19.19 -5.59
CA SER A 51 15.68 19.42 -5.67
C SER A 51 15.00 18.46 -6.66
N LEU A 52 15.64 18.21 -7.82
CA LEU A 52 15.17 17.31 -8.86
C LEU A 52 15.18 15.82 -8.45
N LYS A 53 16.11 15.41 -7.59
CA LYS A 53 16.28 14.01 -7.18
C LYS A 53 15.42 13.57 -6.00
N SER A 54 14.75 14.49 -5.32
CA SER A 54 14.05 14.23 -4.06
C SER A 54 12.87 13.23 -4.12
N THR A 55 12.52 12.73 -5.31
CA THR A 55 11.40 11.79 -5.52
C THR A 55 11.78 10.31 -5.46
N ASN A 56 13.07 9.93 -5.61
CA ASN A 56 13.47 8.53 -5.62
C ASN A 56 14.11 8.10 -4.28
N SER A 57 13.26 7.62 -3.38
CA SER A 57 13.62 7.11 -2.05
C SER A 57 14.40 5.79 -2.10
N GLN A 58 15.70 5.81 -2.38
CA GLN A 58 16.63 4.79 -1.90
C GLN A 58 17.97 5.44 -1.54
N ARG A 59 18.55 5.03 -0.40
CA ARG A 59 19.82 5.52 0.19
C ARG A 59 21.06 5.10 -0.62
N GLU A 60 21.01 5.20 -1.94
CA GLU A 60 22.18 5.00 -2.78
C GLU A 60 22.90 6.32 -2.98
N PHE A 61 24.22 6.24 -3.10
CA PHE A 61 25.14 7.35 -3.35
C PHE A 61 24.55 8.38 -4.33
N ILE A 62 24.58 9.67 -3.95
CA ILE A 62 24.05 10.74 -4.80
C ILE A 62 25.12 11.11 -5.84
N PHE A 63 25.07 10.45 -7.00
CA PHE A 63 25.97 10.77 -8.12
C PHE A 63 25.48 11.97 -8.92
N MET A 64 26.28 13.03 -9.04
CA MET A 64 25.93 14.22 -9.84
C MET A 64 26.82 14.33 -11.07
N LYS A 65 26.25 14.85 -12.17
CA LYS A 65 27.00 15.19 -13.39
C LYS A 65 27.87 16.41 -13.15
N CYS A 66 28.98 16.60 -13.84
CA CYS A 66 29.69 17.87 -13.78
C CYS A 66 28.78 19.03 -14.24
N PRO A 67 28.83 20.22 -13.61
CA PRO A 67 28.10 21.41 -14.08
C PRO A 67 28.54 21.87 -15.48
N PHE A 68 29.77 21.52 -15.90
CA PHE A 68 30.29 21.87 -17.22
C PHE A 68 29.78 20.89 -18.28
N SER A 69 29.15 21.42 -19.33
CA SER A 69 28.58 20.63 -20.43
C SER A 69 29.61 19.78 -21.18
N THR A 70 30.87 20.21 -21.20
CA THR A 70 32.00 19.50 -21.81
C THR A 70 32.43 18.29 -20.98
N CYS A 71 32.20 18.30 -19.67
CA CYS A 71 32.63 17.25 -18.77
C CYS A 71 31.48 16.28 -18.47
N LYS A 72 31.61 15.02 -18.93
CA LYS A 72 30.61 13.97 -18.70
C LYS A 72 30.85 13.15 -17.43
N LYS A 73 31.86 13.52 -16.61
CA LYS A 73 32.20 12.79 -15.38
C LYS A 73 31.06 12.90 -14.37
N LEU A 74 30.76 11.78 -13.72
CA LEU A 74 29.91 11.72 -12.54
C LEU A 74 30.81 11.77 -11.30
N PHE A 75 30.36 12.46 -10.26
CA PHE A 75 31.03 12.46 -8.97
C PHE A 75 30.05 12.19 -7.83
N ASP A 76 30.56 11.55 -6.78
CA ASP A 76 29.82 11.32 -5.55
C ASP A 76 29.76 12.61 -4.72
N LEU A 77 28.54 13.00 -4.34
CA LEU A 77 28.30 14.22 -3.59
C LEU A 77 28.97 14.19 -2.22
N GLU A 78 28.95 13.08 -1.50
CA GLU A 78 29.54 12.98 -0.16
C GLU A 78 31.06 13.18 -0.21
N SER A 79 31.74 12.45 -1.11
CA SER A 79 33.16 12.63 -1.37
C SER A 79 33.51 14.06 -1.77
N PHE A 80 32.64 14.72 -2.56
CA PHE A 80 32.83 16.11 -2.98
C PHE A 80 32.67 17.11 -1.81
N LEU A 81 31.59 16.98 -1.03
CA LEU A 81 31.31 17.86 0.11
C LEU A 81 32.37 17.74 1.20
N SER A 82 33.06 16.60 1.31
CA SER A 82 34.20 16.46 2.23
C SER A 82 35.38 17.38 1.92
N LYS A 83 35.46 17.91 0.68
CA LYS A 83 36.53 18.77 0.18
C LYS A 83 36.16 20.25 0.09
N VAL A 84 34.88 20.59 0.33
CA VAL A 84 34.35 21.94 0.17
C VAL A 84 33.76 22.40 1.50
N ASP A 85 34.00 23.66 1.88
CA ASP A 85 33.40 24.24 3.07
C ASP A 85 31.89 24.44 2.86
N ILE A 86 31.07 23.57 3.47
CA ILE A 86 29.61 23.57 3.33
C ILE A 86 28.99 24.90 3.81
N ASN A 87 29.65 25.65 4.70
CA ASN A 87 29.15 26.93 5.18
C ASN A 87 29.08 27.98 4.06
N LYS A 88 29.85 27.79 2.98
CA LYS A 88 29.81 28.63 1.77
C LYS A 88 28.71 28.22 0.79
N LEU A 89 28.01 27.11 1.04
CA LEU A 89 26.97 26.55 0.19
C LEU A 89 25.61 26.51 0.92
N PRO A 90 25.03 27.67 1.29
CA PRO A 90 23.84 27.73 2.13
C PRO A 90 22.60 27.12 1.46
N LYS A 91 22.42 27.24 0.14
CA LYS A 91 21.27 26.64 -0.57
C LYS A 91 21.38 25.12 -0.56
N THR A 92 22.57 24.60 -0.81
CA THR A 92 22.90 23.17 -0.79
C THR A 92 22.67 22.60 0.60
N SER A 93 23.20 23.25 1.64
CA SER A 93 22.99 22.86 3.03
C SER A 93 21.50 22.78 3.37
N ASN A 94 20.71 23.78 2.95
CA ASN A 94 19.26 23.79 3.17
C ASN A 94 18.53 22.66 2.41
N GLU A 95 18.89 22.38 1.16
CA GLU A 95 18.28 21.27 0.40
C GLU A 95 18.68 19.89 0.93
N LEU A 96 19.94 19.71 1.35
CA LEU A 96 20.39 18.50 2.04
C LEU A 96 19.60 18.28 3.33
N PHE A 97 19.44 19.34 4.12
CA PHE A 97 18.68 19.29 5.36
C PHE A 97 17.19 19.00 5.13
N LYS A 98 16.58 19.59 4.10
CA LYS A 98 15.20 19.25 3.70
C LYS A 98 15.07 17.78 3.30
N ASN A 99 16.02 17.26 2.52
CA ASN A 99 16.02 15.85 2.14
C ASN A 99 16.18 14.93 3.35
N TYR A 100 17.11 15.26 4.26
CA TYR A 100 17.27 14.56 5.53
C TYR A 100 15.97 14.54 6.34
N CYS A 101 15.31 15.70 6.51
CA CYS A 101 14.04 15.79 7.23
C CYS A 101 12.92 14.94 6.60
N ARG A 102 12.88 14.82 5.26
CA ARG A 102 11.91 13.97 4.55
C ARG A 102 12.15 12.48 4.80
N GLU A 103 13.41 12.07 4.95
CA GLU A 103 13.78 10.66 5.15
C GLU A 103 13.67 10.21 6.61
N THR A 104 13.90 11.12 7.56
CA THR A 104 13.85 10.78 8.98
C THR A 104 12.45 10.91 9.56
N ASN A 105 11.83 9.76 9.91
CA ASN A 105 10.51 9.72 10.55
C ASN A 105 10.46 10.40 11.94
N SER A 106 11.60 10.72 12.54
CA SER A 106 11.71 11.42 13.83
C SER A 106 11.64 12.94 13.70
N ILE A 107 11.62 13.47 12.49
CA ILE A 107 11.64 14.91 12.23
C ILE A 107 10.39 15.28 11.43
N THR A 108 9.72 16.36 11.81
CA THR A 108 8.53 16.81 11.11
C THR A 108 8.48 18.33 11.05
N ASN A 109 8.08 18.88 9.90
CA ASN A 109 7.86 20.31 9.74
C ASN A 109 6.57 20.71 10.44
N CYS A 110 6.55 21.90 11.05
CA CYS A 110 5.30 22.46 11.56
C CYS A 110 4.30 22.63 10.40
N PRO A 111 3.06 22.11 10.51
CA PRO A 111 2.06 22.26 9.45
C PRO A 111 1.48 23.67 9.32
N ASN A 112 1.78 24.58 10.24
CA ASN A 112 1.42 25.99 10.12
C ASN A 112 2.21 26.63 8.97
N ALA A 113 1.52 27.14 7.94
CA ALA A 113 2.13 27.73 6.75
C ALA A 113 3.08 28.91 7.03
N PHE A 114 2.89 29.61 8.15
CA PHE A 114 3.73 30.74 8.56
C PHE A 114 4.91 30.32 9.44
N CYS A 115 4.98 29.05 9.86
CA CYS A 115 6.02 28.55 10.76
C CYS A 115 6.98 27.62 10.01
N LYS A 116 8.24 28.06 9.86
CA LYS A 116 9.32 27.25 9.28
C LYS A 116 10.01 26.34 10.31
N ASN A 117 9.46 26.23 11.52
CA ASN A 117 10.08 25.44 12.57
C ASN A 117 9.98 23.94 12.27
N ILE A 118 10.99 23.21 12.68
CA ILE A 118 11.12 21.77 12.50
C ILE A 118 11.19 21.15 13.89
N GLY A 119 10.24 20.27 14.18
CA GLY A 119 10.13 19.60 15.47
C GLY A 119 10.70 18.18 15.43
N PHE A 120 11.23 17.74 16.57
CA PHE A 120 11.61 16.35 16.79
C PHE A 120 10.44 15.61 17.44
N ILE A 121 10.03 14.51 16.83
CA ILE A 121 9.06 13.60 17.43
C ILE A 121 9.84 12.69 18.36
N ASN A 122 9.70 12.92 19.67
CA ASN A 122 10.29 12.00 20.64
C ASN A 122 9.69 10.61 20.40
N SER A 123 10.57 9.62 20.23
CA SER A 123 10.14 8.24 20.07
C SER A 123 9.24 7.81 21.22
N GLU A 124 9.41 8.31 22.44
CA GLU A 124 8.58 7.88 23.56
C GLU A 124 7.14 8.39 23.50
N GLN A 125 6.87 9.48 22.76
CA GLN A 125 5.50 9.98 22.58
C GLN A 125 4.68 8.98 21.77
N THR A 126 3.61 8.50 22.39
CA THR A 126 2.64 7.60 21.76
C THR A 126 1.87 8.37 20.68
N CYS A 127 1.52 7.71 19.57
CA CYS A 127 0.83 8.30 18.41
C CYS A 127 -0.56 8.90 18.72
N ARG A 128 -0.99 8.93 19.99
CA ARG A 128 -2.29 9.47 20.43
C ARG A 128 -2.21 10.91 20.92
N GLN A 129 -1.04 11.37 21.33
CA GLN A 129 -0.88 12.74 21.83
C GLN A 129 -0.80 13.73 20.68
N ASN A 130 -1.36 14.92 20.88
CA ASN A 130 -1.15 16.03 19.95
C ASN A 130 0.31 16.48 20.05
N LEU A 131 0.96 16.66 18.90
CA LEU A 131 2.21 17.37 18.81
C LEU A 131 1.92 18.86 18.91
N GLN A 132 2.82 19.61 19.54
CA GLN A 132 2.78 21.07 19.63
C GLN A 132 4.10 21.62 19.12
N CYS A 133 4.05 22.66 18.28
CA CYS A 133 5.26 23.34 17.82
C CYS A 133 5.78 24.26 18.92
N ASP A 134 7.06 24.12 19.29
CA ASP A 134 7.68 24.93 20.35
C ASP A 134 7.77 26.43 20.00
N VAL A 135 7.71 26.78 18.72
CA VAL A 135 7.85 28.17 18.25
C VAL A 135 6.49 28.86 18.09
N CYS A 136 5.54 28.24 17.38
CA CYS A 136 4.25 28.88 17.07
C CYS A 136 3.08 28.32 17.88
N LEU A 137 3.33 27.35 18.77
CA LEU A 137 2.33 26.67 19.61
C LEU A 137 1.21 25.95 18.84
N TYR A 138 1.31 25.85 17.51
CA TYR A 138 0.34 25.12 16.70
C TYR A 138 0.31 23.65 17.10
N THR A 139 -0.88 23.10 17.33
CA THR A 139 -1.06 21.70 17.70
C THR A 139 -1.59 20.87 16.55
N TRP A 140 -1.01 19.70 16.29
CA TRP A 140 -1.49 18.77 15.27
C TRP A 140 -1.38 17.33 15.73
N LYS A 141 -2.14 16.43 15.09
CA LYS A 141 -1.98 14.99 15.26
C LYS A 141 -1.12 14.46 14.13
N LEU A 142 -0.20 13.55 14.45
CA LEU A 142 0.46 12.75 13.43
C LEU A 142 -0.61 12.04 12.59
N PRO A 143 -0.52 12.09 11.25
CA PRO A 143 -1.44 11.36 10.40
C PRO A 143 -1.38 9.88 10.77
N SER A 144 -2.42 9.41 11.47
CA SER A 144 -2.61 7.98 11.72
C SER A 144 -2.81 7.27 10.37
N GLN A 145 -2.62 5.95 10.30
CA GLN A 145 -2.83 5.17 9.07
C GLN A 145 -4.19 5.43 8.37
N LYS A 146 -5.19 5.94 9.09
CA LYS A 146 -6.47 6.40 8.50
C LYS A 146 -6.29 7.48 7.43
N HIS A 147 -5.35 8.41 7.61
CA HIS A 147 -5.06 9.47 6.65
C HIS A 147 -4.51 8.90 5.32
N LEU A 148 -3.83 7.76 5.37
CA LEU A 148 -3.28 7.12 4.17
C LEU A 148 -4.40 6.56 3.27
N ILE A 149 -5.46 6.03 3.87
CA ILE A 149 -6.66 5.58 3.16
C ILE A 149 -7.39 6.79 2.54
N GLU A 150 -7.56 7.88 3.29
CA GLU A 150 -8.16 9.12 2.78
C GLU A 150 -7.34 9.74 1.62
N GLN A 151 -6.01 9.74 1.72
CA GLN A 151 -5.12 10.17 0.63
C GLN A 151 -5.31 9.33 -0.63
N ILE A 152 -5.44 8.01 -0.50
CA ILE A 152 -5.71 7.12 -1.64
C ILE A 152 -7.05 7.46 -2.29
N PHE A 153 -8.10 7.68 -1.49
CA PHE A 153 -9.41 8.06 -2.02
C PHE A 153 -9.37 9.41 -2.76
N ASN A 154 -8.68 10.41 -2.20
CA ASN A 154 -8.50 11.71 -2.84
C ASN A 154 -7.70 11.61 -4.15
N CYS A 155 -6.69 10.75 -4.21
CA CYS A 155 -5.98 10.49 -5.47
C CYS A 155 -6.91 9.87 -6.52
N ILE A 156 -7.69 8.85 -6.15
CA ILE A 156 -8.63 8.17 -7.04
C ILE A 156 -9.70 9.13 -7.58
N SER A 157 -10.24 10.03 -6.74
CA SER A 157 -11.26 10.98 -7.17
C SER A 157 -10.71 12.00 -8.18
N ILE A 158 -9.47 12.47 -8.02
CA ILE A 158 -8.81 13.38 -8.97
C ILE A 158 -8.59 12.69 -10.32
N PHE A 159 -8.21 11.40 -10.31
CA PHE A 159 -8.10 10.61 -11.55
C PHE A 159 -9.43 10.49 -12.29
N GLN A 160 -10.54 10.33 -11.55
CA GLN A 160 -11.86 10.24 -12.16
C GLN A 160 -12.32 11.57 -12.78
N SER A 161 -12.04 12.72 -12.15
CA SER A 161 -12.50 14.02 -12.65
C SER A 161 -11.77 14.50 -13.92
N GLN A 162 -10.54 14.05 -14.17
CA GLN A 162 -9.74 14.52 -15.32
C GLN A 162 -10.07 13.83 -16.65
N ASN A 163 -10.79 12.70 -16.63
CA ASN A 163 -11.13 11.95 -17.84
C ASN A 163 -12.35 12.50 -18.61
N SER A 164 -12.97 13.60 -18.15
CA SER A 164 -14.27 14.06 -18.68
C SER A 164 -14.23 15.25 -19.63
N GLN A 165 -13.06 15.80 -20.01
CA GLN A 165 -12.99 16.95 -20.93
C GLN A 165 -12.22 16.64 -22.23
N PRO A 166 -12.93 16.46 -23.36
CA PRO A 166 -12.32 16.40 -24.69
C PRO A 166 -12.10 17.82 -25.23
N GLY A 167 -10.87 18.22 -25.61
CA GLY A 167 -10.74 19.45 -26.39
C GLY A 167 -9.41 20.20 -26.57
N SER A 168 -8.23 19.73 -26.12
CA SER A 168 -6.98 20.45 -26.44
C SER A 168 -5.74 19.55 -26.47
N GLN A 169 -5.06 19.47 -27.62
CA GLN A 169 -3.92 18.57 -27.85
C GLN A 169 -2.67 18.90 -27.03
N ASP A 170 -2.41 20.17 -26.66
CA ASP A 170 -1.23 20.55 -25.86
C ASP A 170 -1.37 20.27 -24.35
N LYS A 171 -2.57 19.99 -23.84
CA LYS A 171 -2.76 19.63 -22.42
C LYS A 171 -2.41 18.16 -22.12
N GLY A 172 -2.28 17.32 -23.15
CA GLY A 172 -2.07 15.88 -22.99
C GLY A 172 -0.77 15.51 -22.28
N GLU A 173 0.32 16.23 -22.57
CA GLU A 173 1.65 15.89 -22.03
C GLU A 173 1.80 16.30 -20.55
N GLN A 174 1.30 17.48 -20.16
CA GLN A 174 1.28 17.88 -18.75
C GLN A 174 0.41 16.96 -17.90
N VAL A 175 -0.78 16.58 -18.39
CA VAL A 175 -1.66 15.66 -17.66
C VAL A 175 -1.00 14.29 -17.52
N ARG A 176 -0.34 13.78 -18.57
CA ARG A 176 0.35 12.48 -18.50
C ARG A 176 1.47 12.47 -17.45
N LYS A 177 2.23 13.56 -17.33
CA LYS A 177 3.28 13.68 -16.30
C LYS A 177 2.70 13.67 -14.89
N ILE A 178 1.65 14.46 -14.64
CA ILE A 178 0.95 14.49 -13.33
C ILE A 178 0.37 13.12 -12.97
N VAL A 179 -0.21 12.42 -13.95
CA VAL A 179 -0.76 11.07 -13.79
C VAL A 179 0.32 10.06 -13.39
N ILE A 180 1.48 10.09 -14.05
CA ILE A 180 2.60 9.18 -13.76
C ILE A 180 3.15 9.46 -12.36
N ASP A 181 3.37 10.73 -12.01
CA ASP A 181 3.91 11.11 -10.69
C ASP A 181 2.96 10.67 -9.56
N LYS A 182 1.65 10.89 -9.72
CA LYS A 182 0.64 10.43 -8.75
C LYS A 182 0.51 8.91 -8.68
N TYR A 183 0.77 8.21 -9.78
CA TYR A 183 0.72 6.74 -9.79
C TYR A 183 1.84 6.13 -8.94
N GLU A 184 3.06 6.66 -9.01
CA GLU A 184 4.18 6.16 -8.19
C GLU A 184 3.97 6.47 -6.69
N GLU A 185 3.37 7.63 -6.36
CA GLU A 185 2.92 7.91 -4.99
C GLU A 185 1.87 6.90 -4.52
N LEU A 186 0.80 6.68 -5.31
CA LEU A 186 -0.28 5.74 -4.99
C LEU A 186 0.26 4.31 -4.82
N LYS A 187 1.14 3.87 -5.71
CA LYS A 187 1.81 2.56 -5.63
C LYS A 187 2.61 2.41 -4.35
N THR A 188 3.33 3.45 -3.93
CA THR A 188 4.06 3.47 -2.66
C THR A 188 3.11 3.41 -1.46
N LEU A 189 1.98 4.13 -1.49
CA LEU A 189 0.96 4.09 -0.44
C LEU A 189 0.29 2.70 -0.35
N ILE A 190 -0.11 2.13 -1.48
CA ILE A 190 -0.69 0.78 -1.57
C ILE A 190 0.32 -0.26 -1.08
N TYR A 191 1.59 -0.15 -1.48
CA TYR A 191 2.65 -1.03 -1.01
C TYR A 191 2.79 -0.92 0.51
N LYS A 192 2.83 0.29 1.07
CA LYS A 192 2.83 0.51 2.52
C LYS A 192 1.60 -0.12 3.18
N LEU A 193 0.38 0.03 2.63
CA LEU A 193 -0.81 -0.59 3.23
C LEU A 193 -0.77 -2.12 3.23
N ILE A 194 -0.29 -2.72 2.15
CA ILE A 194 -0.30 -4.19 1.99
C ILE A 194 0.85 -4.83 2.78
N PHE A 195 2.04 -4.21 2.77
CA PHE A 195 3.27 -4.81 3.26
C PHE A 195 3.79 -4.20 4.56
N SER A 196 3.17 -3.15 5.10
CA SER A 196 3.47 -2.64 6.44
C SER A 196 2.39 -3.02 7.45
N LYS A 197 2.79 -3.25 8.69
CA LYS A 197 1.88 -3.50 9.81
C LYS A 197 2.28 -2.66 11.00
N SER A 198 1.28 -2.15 11.70
CA SER A 198 1.50 -1.41 12.94
C SER A 198 1.81 -2.37 14.08
N CYS A 199 2.80 -2.01 14.91
CA CYS A 199 3.07 -2.72 16.16
C CYS A 199 1.83 -2.69 17.05
N THR A 200 1.41 -3.85 17.56
CA THR A 200 0.22 -3.96 18.41
C THR A 200 0.36 -3.28 19.77
N LYS A 201 1.60 -3.02 20.23
CA LYS A 201 1.87 -2.33 21.49
C LYS A 201 1.97 -0.81 21.32
N CYS A 202 2.79 -0.32 20.38
CA CYS A 202 3.07 1.11 20.23
C CYS A 202 2.48 1.78 18.99
N GLY A 203 1.93 1.01 18.04
CA GLY A 203 1.29 1.54 16.83
C GLY A 203 2.24 2.02 15.74
N ILE A 204 3.56 1.91 15.89
CA ILE A 204 4.51 2.28 14.83
C ILE A 204 4.39 1.32 13.65
N SER A 205 4.38 1.86 12.43
CA SER A 205 4.38 1.05 11.22
C SER A 205 5.74 0.39 11.01
N ILE A 206 5.74 -0.92 10.80
CA ILE A 206 6.93 -1.74 10.57
C ILE A 206 6.78 -2.33 9.17
N SER A 207 7.84 -2.30 8.36
CA SER A 207 7.94 -3.05 7.11
C SER A 207 8.70 -4.35 7.34
N ARG A 208 8.28 -5.42 6.68
CA ARG A 208 8.96 -6.72 6.80
C ARG A 208 10.05 -6.84 5.75
N ASN A 209 11.31 -6.88 6.17
CA ASN A 209 12.48 -6.98 5.29
C ASN A 209 12.94 -8.45 5.04
N GLY A 210 12.05 -9.43 5.20
CA GLY A 210 12.33 -10.87 5.01
C GLY A 210 12.51 -11.69 6.29
N GLY A 211 12.93 -12.95 6.17
CA GLY A 211 13.63 -13.70 7.23
C GLY A 211 12.83 -14.51 8.27
N CYS A 212 11.73 -14.03 8.86
CA CYS A 212 10.96 -14.80 9.85
C CYS A 212 9.53 -14.25 10.01
N LYS A 213 8.59 -15.05 10.53
CA LYS A 213 7.25 -14.55 10.94
C LYS A 213 7.28 -13.87 12.31
N GLN A 214 8.31 -14.14 13.11
CA GLN A 214 8.51 -13.50 14.39
C GLN A 214 9.17 -12.15 14.17
N MET A 215 8.53 -11.09 14.65
CA MET A 215 9.05 -9.73 14.54
C MET A 215 9.21 -9.10 15.91
N ARG A 216 10.23 -8.27 16.02
CA ARG A 216 10.49 -7.42 17.19
C ARG A 216 10.35 -5.97 16.75
N CYS A 217 9.49 -5.21 17.43
CA CYS A 217 9.40 -3.78 17.19
C CYS A 217 10.69 -3.10 17.65
N GLU A 218 11.37 -2.34 16.78
CA GLU A 218 12.62 -1.63 17.13
C GLU A 218 12.40 -0.58 18.23
N LYS A 219 11.20 0.00 18.29
CA LYS A 219 10.87 1.10 19.21
C LYS A 219 10.50 0.63 20.62
N CYS A 220 9.64 -0.39 20.75
CA CYS A 220 9.16 -0.84 22.07
C CYS A 220 9.63 -2.26 22.45
N TYR A 221 10.47 -2.87 21.59
CA TYR A 221 11.01 -4.22 21.73
C TYR A 221 9.98 -5.33 21.92
N HIS A 222 8.72 -5.06 21.58
CA HIS A 222 7.64 -6.03 21.66
C HIS A 222 7.79 -7.10 20.57
N HIS A 223 7.78 -8.37 20.97
CA HIS A 223 7.85 -9.52 20.07
C HIS A 223 6.44 -9.99 19.70
N PHE A 224 6.13 -10.00 18.41
CA PHE A 224 4.82 -10.38 17.89
C PHE A 224 4.93 -11.16 16.59
N CYS A 225 3.93 -11.98 16.30
CA CYS A 225 3.82 -12.67 15.02
C CYS A 225 3.31 -11.70 13.95
N TRP A 226 4.05 -11.56 12.86
CA TRP A 226 3.71 -10.65 11.76
C TRP A 226 2.32 -10.91 11.21
N ASP A 227 1.94 -12.17 10.99
CA ASP A 227 0.70 -12.54 10.31
C ASP A 227 -0.54 -12.13 11.12
N CYS A 228 -0.55 -12.44 12.42
CA CYS A 228 -1.70 -12.24 13.31
C CYS A 228 -1.59 -11.06 14.29
N GLY A 229 -0.41 -10.47 14.50
CA GLY A 229 -0.16 -9.40 15.48
C GLY A 229 -0.09 -9.85 16.94
N GLN A 230 -0.30 -11.15 17.24
CA GLN A 230 -0.28 -11.66 18.62
C GLN A 230 1.13 -11.71 19.19
N THR A 231 1.23 -11.49 20.50
CA THR A 231 2.46 -11.57 21.29
C THR A 231 3.04 -12.99 21.27
N ILE A 232 4.34 -13.17 21.05
CA ILE A 232 4.94 -14.52 20.90
C ILE A 232 5.17 -15.25 22.24
N ASN A 233 5.20 -14.52 23.35
CA ASN A 233 5.75 -15.03 24.62
C ASN A 233 5.02 -16.26 25.22
N PHE A 234 3.75 -16.55 24.90
CA PHE A 234 3.00 -17.61 25.62
C PHE A 234 2.03 -18.43 24.74
N ARG A 235 2.55 -19.08 23.68
CA ARG A 235 1.81 -19.96 22.74
C ARG A 235 1.06 -19.20 21.65
N HIS A 236 1.81 -18.82 20.63
CA HIS A 236 1.23 -18.49 19.34
C HIS A 236 0.40 -19.69 18.82
N GLN A 237 -0.93 -19.54 18.76
CA GLN A 237 -1.80 -20.60 18.26
C GLN A 237 -1.81 -20.54 16.72
N SER A 238 -0.98 -21.38 16.08
CA SER A 238 -0.83 -21.44 14.62
C SER A 238 -2.16 -21.52 13.87
N VAL A 239 -3.15 -22.24 14.43
CA VAL A 239 -4.49 -22.37 13.82
C VAL A 239 -5.22 -21.01 13.77
N LYS A 240 -5.23 -20.26 14.87
CA LYS A 240 -5.85 -18.92 14.90
C LYS A 240 -5.15 -17.96 13.94
N CYS A 241 -3.84 -18.08 13.85
CA CYS A 241 -3.03 -17.29 12.90
C CYS A 241 -3.43 -17.57 11.46
N SER A 242 -3.49 -18.85 11.06
CA SER A 242 -3.89 -19.26 9.72
C SER A 242 -5.30 -18.80 9.38
N VAL A 243 -6.26 -18.97 10.29
CA VAL A 243 -7.65 -18.53 10.07
C VAL A 243 -7.73 -17.01 9.85
N LEU A 244 -7.08 -16.22 10.70
CA LEU A 244 -7.04 -14.75 10.53
C LEU A 244 -6.40 -14.34 9.20
N GLN A 245 -5.36 -15.06 8.77
CA GLN A 245 -4.71 -14.80 7.49
C GLN A 245 -5.63 -15.13 6.31
N THR A 246 -6.35 -16.26 6.37
CA THR A 246 -7.34 -16.65 5.35
C THR A 246 -8.48 -15.62 5.26
N ILE A 247 -9.00 -15.15 6.39
CA ILE A 247 -10.05 -14.10 6.41
C ILE A 247 -9.53 -12.82 5.74
N LYS A 248 -8.32 -12.37 6.08
CA LYS A 248 -7.72 -11.17 5.47
C LYS A 248 -7.53 -11.30 3.96
N ILE A 249 -6.99 -12.42 3.50
CA ILE A 249 -6.81 -12.69 2.06
C ILE A 249 -8.17 -12.75 1.35
N SER A 250 -9.16 -13.41 1.96
CA SER A 250 -10.50 -13.48 1.40
C SER A 250 -11.16 -12.11 1.27
N LEU A 251 -10.95 -11.22 2.25
CA LEU A 251 -11.48 -9.85 2.22
C LEU A 251 -10.78 -9.01 1.11
N LEU A 252 -9.48 -9.18 0.92
CA LEU A 252 -8.73 -8.52 -0.14
C LEU A 252 -9.10 -9.02 -1.55
N LEU A 253 -9.42 -10.31 -1.70
CA LEU A 253 -9.82 -10.88 -2.99
C LEU A 253 -11.31 -10.63 -3.33
N SER A 254 -12.15 -10.34 -2.34
CA SER A 254 -13.58 -10.06 -2.53
C SER A 254 -13.88 -9.01 -3.62
N PRO A 255 -13.27 -7.81 -3.64
CA PRO A 255 -13.52 -6.81 -4.69
C PRO A 255 -13.05 -7.29 -6.08
N VAL A 256 -11.95 -8.03 -6.14
CA VAL A 256 -11.44 -8.61 -7.40
C VAL A 256 -12.46 -9.59 -7.96
N PHE A 257 -13.00 -10.49 -7.13
CA PHE A 257 -14.06 -11.41 -7.52
C PHE A 257 -15.35 -10.68 -7.93
N ALA A 258 -15.72 -9.59 -7.25
CA ALA A 258 -16.88 -8.78 -7.62
C ALA A 258 -16.71 -8.11 -8.99
N ILE A 259 -15.51 -7.61 -9.30
CA ILE A 259 -15.16 -7.07 -10.63
C ILE A 259 -15.26 -8.18 -11.68
N TYR A 260 -14.64 -9.34 -11.46
CA TYR A 260 -14.75 -10.48 -12.39
C TYR A 260 -16.21 -10.90 -12.62
N TYR A 261 -17.03 -10.90 -11.57
CA TYR A 261 -18.45 -11.21 -11.67
C TYR A 261 -19.19 -10.18 -12.54
N LYS A 262 -18.94 -8.88 -12.32
CA LYS A 262 -19.53 -7.79 -13.13
C LYS A 262 -19.06 -7.79 -14.58
N LEU A 263 -17.81 -8.16 -14.85
CA LEU A 263 -17.26 -8.29 -16.20
C LEU A 263 -17.83 -9.50 -16.98
N GLY A 264 -18.78 -10.25 -16.41
CA GLY A 264 -19.38 -11.39 -17.09
C GLY A 264 -18.39 -12.55 -17.29
N PHE A 265 -17.32 -12.63 -16.48
CA PHE A 265 -16.31 -13.70 -16.58
C PHE A 265 -16.95 -15.09 -16.50
N PHE A 266 -18.02 -15.26 -15.71
CA PHE A 266 -18.78 -16.50 -15.65
C PHE A 266 -19.54 -16.81 -16.95
N SER A 267 -20.03 -15.80 -17.66
CA SER A 267 -20.65 -15.98 -18.98
C SER A 267 -19.60 -16.41 -20.01
N PHE A 268 -18.39 -15.83 -19.95
CA PHE A 268 -17.26 -16.24 -20.77
C PHE A 268 -16.85 -17.70 -20.53
N LEU A 269 -16.73 -18.12 -19.27
CA LEU A 269 -16.39 -19.51 -18.93
C LEU A 269 -17.47 -20.52 -19.38
N LYS A 270 -18.75 -20.17 -19.28
CA LYS A 270 -19.85 -21.00 -19.81
C LYS A 270 -19.73 -21.16 -21.33
N GLY A 271 -19.35 -20.10 -22.04
CA GLY A 271 -19.09 -20.15 -23.48
C GLY A 271 -17.98 -21.15 -23.85
N ILE A 272 -16.87 -21.15 -23.12
CA ILE A 272 -15.74 -22.08 -23.36
C ILE A 272 -16.13 -23.55 -23.10
N SER A 273 -16.90 -23.81 -22.05
CA SER A 273 -17.34 -25.19 -21.74
C SER A 273 -18.32 -25.74 -22.78
N PHE A 274 -19.14 -24.88 -23.37
CA PHE A 274 -20.14 -25.31 -24.36
C PHE A 274 -19.51 -25.61 -25.73
N THR A 275 -18.54 -24.80 -26.17
CA THR A 275 -17.84 -25.03 -27.45
C THR A 275 -16.93 -26.24 -27.43
N SER A 276 -16.39 -26.60 -26.25
CA SER A 276 -15.52 -27.77 -26.09
C SER A 276 -16.26 -29.12 -26.12
N ILE A 277 -17.58 -29.12 -25.91
CA ILE A 277 -18.41 -30.34 -25.93
C ILE A 277 -19.06 -30.56 -27.31
N LEU A 278 -19.29 -29.49 -28.08
CA LEU A 278 -19.91 -29.57 -29.41
C LEU A 278 -18.92 -29.73 -30.57
N SER A 279 -17.61 -29.73 -30.33
CA SER A 279 -16.65 -30.16 -31.35
C SER A 279 -16.65 -31.68 -31.48
N GLN A 280 -17.66 -32.22 -32.15
CA GLN A 280 -17.55 -33.55 -32.75
C GLN A 280 -16.44 -33.56 -33.80
N PRO A 281 -15.72 -34.69 -33.99
CA PRO A 281 -14.58 -34.78 -34.88
C PRO A 281 -15.04 -34.95 -36.32
N ASN A 282 -15.49 -33.88 -36.97
CA ASN A 282 -15.56 -33.84 -38.43
C ASN A 282 -14.44 -32.96 -38.97
N THR A 283 -13.54 -33.63 -39.67
CA THR A 283 -12.28 -33.19 -40.25
C THR A 283 -12.42 -31.94 -41.12
N VAL A 284 -11.98 -30.78 -40.63
CA VAL A 284 -11.48 -29.69 -41.48
C VAL A 284 -10.24 -29.10 -40.80
N ASN A 285 -9.08 -29.25 -41.45
CA ASN A 285 -7.80 -28.69 -41.04
C ASN A 285 -7.83 -27.16 -41.08
N LEU A 286 -7.98 -26.49 -39.94
CA LEU A 286 -7.66 -25.07 -39.79
C LEU A 286 -6.62 -24.91 -38.67
N GLY A 287 -5.39 -24.60 -39.10
CA GLY A 287 -4.18 -24.61 -38.30
C GLY A 287 -4.03 -23.43 -37.35
N CYS A 288 -4.74 -23.45 -36.23
CA CYS A 288 -4.38 -22.66 -35.05
C CYS A 288 -4.09 -23.60 -33.87
N LYS A 289 -2.82 -23.98 -33.73
CA LYS A 289 -2.32 -24.77 -32.58
C LYS A 289 -2.25 -23.86 -31.35
N LEU A 290 -3.32 -23.84 -30.55
CA LEU A 290 -3.21 -23.42 -29.16
C LEU A 290 -2.42 -24.52 -28.40
N PRO A 291 -1.35 -24.21 -27.64
CA PRO A 291 -0.52 -25.23 -27.02
C PRO A 291 -1.33 -26.08 -26.04
N GLN A 292 -1.44 -27.39 -26.28
CA GLN A 292 -2.16 -28.37 -25.45
C GLN A 292 -1.84 -28.30 -23.95
N LYS A 293 -0.65 -27.78 -23.59
CA LYS A 293 -0.22 -27.57 -22.19
C LYS A 293 -1.05 -26.51 -21.44
N MET A 294 -1.57 -25.49 -22.13
CA MET A 294 -2.41 -24.43 -21.52
C MET A 294 -3.81 -24.94 -21.16
N LEU A 295 -4.43 -25.75 -22.03
CA LEU A 295 -5.75 -26.34 -21.77
C LEU A 295 -5.73 -27.32 -20.58
N GLY A 296 -4.65 -28.09 -20.43
CA GLY A 296 -4.47 -28.98 -19.27
C GLY A 296 -4.37 -28.21 -17.94
N LEU A 297 -3.65 -27.09 -17.92
CA LEU A 297 -3.51 -26.24 -16.73
C LEU A 297 -4.81 -25.54 -16.34
N ILE A 298 -5.57 -25.01 -17.32
CA ILE A 298 -6.88 -24.39 -17.07
C ILE A 298 -7.87 -25.44 -16.55
N GLY A 299 -7.89 -26.63 -17.13
CA GLY A 299 -8.72 -27.74 -16.65
C GLY A 299 -8.35 -28.22 -15.24
N LEU A 300 -7.05 -28.26 -14.91
CA LEU A 300 -6.57 -28.59 -13.56
C LEU A 300 -6.95 -27.49 -12.55
N PHE A 301 -6.82 -26.21 -12.92
CA PHE A 301 -7.21 -25.08 -12.08
C PHE A 301 -8.71 -25.09 -11.79
N ILE A 302 -9.54 -25.36 -12.81
CA ILE A 302 -11.00 -25.49 -12.67
C ILE A 302 -11.33 -26.70 -11.80
N ARG A 303 -10.67 -27.85 -11.94
CA ARG A 303 -10.88 -29.01 -11.06
C ARG A 303 -10.46 -28.71 -9.62
N ILE A 304 -9.31 -28.08 -9.38
CA ILE A 304 -8.85 -27.77 -8.01
C ILE A 304 -9.78 -26.76 -7.33
N PHE A 305 -10.26 -25.74 -8.05
CA PHE A 305 -11.12 -24.70 -7.47
C PHE A 305 -12.61 -25.07 -7.39
N PHE A 306 -13.14 -25.90 -8.32
CA PHE A 306 -14.57 -26.22 -8.36
C PHE A 306 -14.92 -27.62 -7.84
N TYR A 307 -14.02 -28.62 -7.90
CA TYR A 307 -14.31 -29.97 -7.41
C TYR A 307 -14.13 -30.11 -5.89
N HIS A 308 -13.23 -29.32 -5.30
CA HIS A 308 -13.28 -29.01 -3.87
C HIS A 308 -14.29 -27.89 -3.67
N SER A 309 -15.57 -28.25 -3.77
CA SER A 309 -16.66 -27.30 -3.56
C SER A 309 -16.41 -26.54 -2.26
N PRO A 310 -16.50 -25.19 -2.24
CA PRO A 310 -16.48 -24.42 -1.01
C PRO A 310 -17.49 -24.95 0.01
N ILE A 311 -18.53 -25.66 -0.43
CA ILE A 311 -19.49 -26.39 0.42
C ILE A 311 -18.81 -27.49 1.24
N LYS A 312 -17.89 -28.29 0.68
CA LYS A 312 -17.17 -29.32 1.45
C LYS A 312 -16.21 -28.69 2.46
N ILE A 313 -15.56 -27.59 2.09
CA ILE A 313 -14.67 -26.84 2.98
C ILE A 313 -15.46 -26.18 4.11
N ILE A 314 -16.59 -25.53 3.80
CA ILE A 314 -17.51 -24.93 4.77
C ILE A 314 -18.11 -26.01 5.68
N HIS A 315 -18.54 -27.15 5.14
CA HIS A 315 -19.04 -28.28 5.92
C HIS A 315 -17.96 -28.84 6.86
N GLN A 316 -16.72 -29.01 6.38
CA GLN A 316 -15.59 -29.45 7.21
C GLN A 316 -15.28 -28.44 8.30
N ILE A 317 -15.33 -27.13 8.00
CA ILE A 317 -15.13 -26.05 8.97
C ILE A 317 -16.25 -26.06 10.01
N LEU A 318 -17.51 -26.21 9.61
CA LEU A 318 -18.66 -26.30 10.52
C LEU A 318 -18.58 -27.53 11.44
N LEU A 319 -18.19 -28.69 10.91
CA LEU A 319 -17.95 -29.90 11.70
C LEU A 319 -16.80 -29.72 12.70
N ASN A 320 -15.73 -29.03 12.29
CA ASN A 320 -14.58 -28.77 13.16
C ASN A 320 -14.90 -27.73 14.24
N ILE A 321 -15.74 -26.74 13.95
CA ILE A 321 -16.26 -25.78 14.95
C ILE A 321 -17.15 -26.52 15.95
N HIS A 322 -18.06 -27.38 15.48
CA HIS A 322 -18.93 -28.18 16.34
C HIS A 322 -18.12 -29.11 17.27
N LYS A 323 -17.10 -29.79 16.74
CA LYS A 323 -16.25 -30.72 17.50
C LYS A 323 -15.41 -30.01 18.58
N ASN A 324 -14.94 -28.79 18.31
CA ASN A 324 -14.02 -28.08 19.19
C ASN A 324 -14.72 -27.10 20.16
N PHE A 325 -15.99 -26.76 19.93
CA PHE A 325 -16.75 -25.80 20.74
C PHE A 325 -18.19 -26.25 21.04
N PRO A 326 -18.40 -27.43 21.68
CA PRO A 326 -19.75 -27.96 21.94
C PRO A 326 -20.62 -27.03 22.81
N ASN A 327 -19.99 -26.26 23.72
CA ASN A 327 -20.69 -25.39 24.67
C ASN A 327 -21.17 -24.07 24.03
N LEU A 328 -20.72 -23.74 22.82
CA LEU A 328 -21.15 -22.52 22.10
C LEU A 328 -22.56 -22.65 21.50
N MET A 329 -23.05 -23.89 21.34
CA MET A 329 -24.39 -24.22 20.84
C MET A 329 -25.40 -24.54 21.95
N GLN A 330 -24.96 -24.88 23.16
CA GLN A 330 -25.86 -25.26 24.27
C GLN A 330 -26.67 -24.09 24.82
N ASN A 331 -26.20 -22.84 24.69
CA ASN A 331 -26.92 -21.68 25.22
C ASN A 331 -28.17 -21.27 24.41
N ASN A 332 -28.52 -22.00 23.35
CA ASN A 332 -29.79 -21.83 22.63
C ASN A 332 -30.37 -23.21 22.27
N ILE A 333 -30.89 -23.91 23.27
CA ILE A 333 -31.52 -25.24 23.13
C ILE A 333 -32.63 -25.23 22.05
N LEU A 334 -33.43 -24.16 22.02
CA LEU A 334 -34.49 -23.98 21.02
C LEU A 334 -33.94 -23.84 19.58
N PHE A 335 -32.78 -23.20 19.42
CA PHE A 335 -32.11 -23.05 18.12
C PHE A 335 -31.54 -24.38 17.64
N ALA A 336 -30.89 -25.15 18.53
CA ALA A 336 -30.37 -26.47 18.19
C ALA A 336 -31.50 -27.42 17.76
N GLN A 337 -32.64 -27.38 18.44
CA GLN A 337 -33.83 -28.17 18.10
C GLN A 337 -34.45 -27.76 16.76
N LEU A 338 -34.66 -26.47 16.51
CA LEU A 338 -35.21 -25.97 15.24
C LEU A 338 -34.26 -26.25 14.05
N PHE A 339 -32.96 -26.14 14.28
CA PHE A 339 -31.94 -26.43 13.27
C PHE A 339 -31.89 -27.93 12.95
N GLN A 340 -31.93 -28.80 13.97
CA GLN A 340 -31.97 -30.25 13.76
C GLN A 340 -33.26 -30.69 13.06
N GLN A 341 -34.41 -30.13 13.42
CA GLN A 341 -35.70 -30.43 12.78
C GLN A 341 -35.75 -29.97 11.30
N LYS A 342 -35.07 -28.86 10.97
CA LYS A 342 -34.97 -28.39 9.58
C LYS A 342 -34.02 -29.26 8.76
N ILE A 343 -32.91 -29.72 9.36
CA ILE A 343 -31.95 -30.61 8.69
C ILE A 343 -32.56 -32.00 8.45
N SER A 344 -33.32 -32.57 9.39
CA SER A 344 -33.97 -33.86 9.18
C SER A 344 -34.99 -33.80 8.05
N LYS A 345 -35.80 -32.74 8.00
CA LYS A 345 -36.77 -32.51 6.92
C LYS A 345 -36.10 -32.34 5.55
N LEU A 346 -34.91 -31.74 5.50
CA LEU A 346 -34.15 -31.60 4.26
C LEU A 346 -33.55 -32.92 3.77
N LYS A 347 -33.17 -33.83 4.68
CA LYS A 347 -32.70 -35.18 4.31
C LYS A 347 -33.82 -36.03 3.70
N GLU A 348 -35.02 -35.96 4.26
CA GLU A 348 -36.20 -36.66 3.71
C GLU A 348 -36.61 -36.11 2.33
N GLU A 349 -36.49 -34.79 2.12
CA GLU A 349 -36.77 -34.15 0.83
C GLU A 349 -35.63 -34.35 -0.21
N GLU A 350 -34.41 -34.68 0.23
CA GLU A 350 -33.27 -34.98 -0.64
C GLU A 350 -33.42 -36.33 -1.35
N GLU A 351 -34.09 -37.30 -0.70
CA GLU A 351 -34.38 -38.62 -1.27
C GLU A 351 -35.48 -38.60 -2.35
N GLN A 352 -36.19 -37.48 -2.55
CA GLN A 352 -37.38 -37.42 -3.41
C GLN A 352 -37.35 -36.40 -4.57
N GLY A 353 -36.27 -35.62 -4.79
CA GLY A 353 -36.33 -34.45 -5.69
C GLY A 353 -35.16 -34.19 -6.65
N SER A 354 -35.46 -33.58 -7.80
CA SER A 354 -34.48 -33.22 -8.84
C SER A 354 -33.59 -32.02 -8.49
N ASN A 355 -32.36 -32.04 -9.02
CA ASN A 355 -31.18 -31.24 -8.65
C ASN A 355 -31.34 -29.70 -8.75
N LEU A 356 -32.31 -29.19 -9.52
CA LEU A 356 -32.50 -27.75 -9.75
C LEU A 356 -33.35 -27.07 -8.68
N TYR A 357 -34.36 -27.77 -8.17
CA TYR A 357 -35.23 -27.28 -7.10
C TYR A 357 -34.49 -27.25 -5.74
N GLN A 358 -33.64 -28.24 -5.49
CA GLN A 358 -32.80 -28.31 -4.29
C GLN A 358 -31.87 -27.09 -4.18
N ARG A 359 -31.26 -26.61 -5.28
CA ARG A 359 -30.36 -25.44 -5.27
C ARG A 359 -31.05 -24.15 -4.84
N GLN A 360 -32.29 -23.90 -5.29
CA GLN A 360 -33.02 -22.69 -4.90
C GLN A 360 -33.42 -22.71 -3.42
N LYS A 361 -33.75 -23.90 -2.90
CA LYS A 361 -34.09 -24.10 -1.47
C LYS A 361 -32.86 -23.90 -0.58
N TYR A 362 -31.68 -24.35 -0.99
CA TYR A 362 -30.41 -24.11 -0.28
C TYR A 362 -30.01 -22.63 -0.24
N ILE A 363 -30.24 -21.87 -1.33
CA ILE A 363 -29.98 -20.42 -1.36
C ILE A 363 -30.92 -19.68 -0.38
N GLN A 364 -32.19 -20.09 -0.29
CA GLN A 364 -33.13 -19.55 0.69
C GLN A 364 -32.68 -19.82 2.14
N ILE A 365 -32.15 -21.01 2.42
CA ILE A 365 -31.61 -21.38 3.74
C ILE A 365 -30.36 -20.55 4.07
N LEU A 366 -29.45 -20.36 3.10
CA LEU A 366 -28.25 -19.55 3.30
C LEU A 366 -28.60 -18.08 3.60
N LYS A 367 -29.60 -17.53 2.90
CA LYS A 367 -30.15 -16.18 3.18
C LYS A 367 -30.69 -16.10 4.61
N TRP A 368 -31.43 -17.11 5.05
CA TRP A 368 -31.98 -17.18 6.41
C TRP A 368 -30.89 -17.26 7.48
N VAL A 369 -29.85 -18.09 7.27
CA VAL A 369 -28.72 -18.22 8.20
C VAL A 369 -27.94 -16.90 8.31
N LEU A 370 -27.71 -16.21 7.19
CA LEU A 370 -27.02 -14.92 7.17
C LEU A 370 -27.84 -13.80 7.84
N LEU A 371 -29.16 -13.75 7.61
CA LEU A 371 -30.07 -12.83 8.30
C LEU A 371 -30.09 -13.05 9.82
N LEU A 372 -30.12 -14.31 10.26
CA LEU A 372 -30.11 -14.65 11.68
C LEU A 372 -28.76 -14.37 12.36
N LEU A 373 -27.64 -14.61 11.67
CA LEU A 373 -26.31 -14.25 12.17
C LEU A 373 -26.15 -12.72 12.29
N GLY A 374 -26.72 -11.96 11.34
CA GLY A 374 -26.78 -10.50 11.42
C GLY A 374 -27.62 -10.00 12.61
N ASN A 375 -28.80 -10.58 12.83
CA ASN A 375 -29.72 -10.16 13.89
C ASN A 375 -29.27 -10.62 15.30
N GLY A 376 -28.59 -11.77 15.42
CA GLY A 376 -28.02 -12.24 16.67
C GLY A 376 -26.88 -11.35 17.18
N ILE A 377 -26.16 -10.68 16.28
CA ILE A 377 -25.13 -9.68 16.62
C ILE A 377 -25.78 -8.39 17.14
N LEU A 378 -26.93 -8.00 16.60
CA LEU A 378 -27.70 -6.81 17.02
C LEU A 378 -28.33 -6.97 18.41
N LEU A 379 -28.90 -8.13 18.74
CA LEU A 379 -29.53 -8.37 20.05
C LEU A 379 -28.52 -8.37 21.21
N LYS A 380 -27.23 -8.64 20.94
CA LYS A 380 -26.18 -8.62 21.96
C LYS A 380 -25.70 -7.20 22.32
N GLN A 381 -26.14 -6.16 21.59
CA GLN A 381 -25.78 -4.77 21.88
C GLN A 381 -26.66 -4.08 22.95
N PHE A 382 -27.75 -4.72 23.42
CA PHE A 382 -28.65 -4.10 24.42
C PHE A 382 -28.44 -4.58 25.88
N GLY A 383 -27.45 -5.43 26.15
CA GLY A 383 -27.08 -5.85 27.51
C GLY A 383 -25.84 -5.11 28.03
N LYS A 384 -25.99 -4.34 29.11
CA LYS A 384 -24.96 -3.54 29.79
C LYS A 384 -23.63 -4.31 30.01
N GLY A 385 -22.51 -3.79 29.48
CA GLY A 385 -21.14 -4.23 29.81
C GLY A 385 -20.08 -3.82 28.78
N LYS A 386 -19.02 -3.13 29.22
CA LYS A 386 -18.07 -2.34 28.42
C LYS A 386 -17.17 -3.08 27.40
N GLU A 387 -17.00 -2.39 26.26
CA GLU A 387 -15.75 -2.09 25.51
C GLU A 387 -14.78 -3.21 25.10
N VAL A 388 -15.11 -4.01 24.07
CA VAL A 388 -14.08 -4.56 23.13
C VAL A 388 -14.57 -4.66 21.67
N LEU A 389 -15.86 -4.52 21.35
CA LEU A 389 -16.40 -4.83 20.01
C LEU A 389 -16.68 -3.63 19.08
N GLY A 390 -15.96 -2.52 19.22
CA GLY A 390 -16.23 -1.29 18.46
C GLY A 390 -15.78 -1.28 16.99
N ILE A 391 -14.82 -2.12 16.58
CA ILE A 391 -14.15 -1.95 15.26
C ILE A 391 -14.48 -3.08 14.27
N LEU A 392 -14.70 -4.31 14.74
CA LEU A 392 -15.07 -5.44 13.86
C LEU A 392 -16.56 -5.44 13.44
N GLY A 393 -17.43 -4.78 14.21
CA GLY A 393 -18.87 -4.72 13.94
C GLY A 393 -19.21 -3.79 12.77
N ILE A 394 -18.54 -2.65 12.65
CA ILE A 394 -18.91 -1.61 11.69
C ILE A 394 -18.49 -2.00 10.26
N GLU A 395 -17.30 -2.57 10.06
CA GLU A 395 -16.82 -2.99 8.73
C GLU A 395 -17.62 -4.18 8.17
N SER A 396 -18.04 -5.09 9.05
CA SER A 396 -18.87 -6.24 8.69
C SER A 396 -20.30 -5.82 8.33
N LEU A 397 -20.88 -4.85 9.07
CA LEU A 397 -22.21 -4.32 8.79
C LEU A 397 -22.24 -3.46 7.52
N LEU A 398 -21.17 -2.70 7.23
CA LEU A 398 -21.07 -1.92 5.99
C LEU A 398 -21.02 -2.83 4.75
N SER A 399 -20.29 -3.94 4.85
CA SER A 399 -20.19 -4.94 3.78
C SER A 399 -21.54 -5.63 3.53
N ILE A 400 -22.30 -5.93 4.58
CA ILE A 400 -23.63 -6.53 4.48
C ILE A 400 -24.66 -5.52 3.93
N PHE A 401 -24.62 -4.25 4.37
CA PHE A 401 -25.51 -3.17 3.92
C PHE A 401 -25.30 -2.83 2.44
N LEU A 402 -24.06 -2.80 1.97
CA LEU A 402 -23.73 -2.60 0.56
C LEU A 402 -24.17 -3.77 -0.33
N ILE A 403 -24.19 -5.00 0.20
CA ILE A 403 -24.69 -6.18 -0.52
C ILE A 403 -26.22 -6.18 -0.56
N THR A 404 -26.91 -5.71 0.48
CA THR A 404 -28.38 -5.71 0.53
C THR A 404 -29.01 -4.59 -0.29
N ASN A 405 -28.43 -3.39 -0.31
CA ASN A 405 -28.97 -2.25 -1.08
C ASN A 405 -28.71 -2.31 -2.59
N HIS A 406 -27.84 -3.22 -3.07
CA HIS A 406 -27.59 -3.40 -4.50
C HIS A 406 -28.31 -4.63 -5.10
N ILE A 407 -29.04 -5.39 -4.26
CA ILE A 407 -29.87 -6.54 -4.66
C ILE A 407 -31.37 -6.16 -4.73
N VAL A 408 -31.74 -4.97 -4.24
CA VAL A 408 -32.98 -4.27 -4.62
C VAL A 408 -32.69 -3.46 -5.88
#